data_AF-A0A1Y5F890-F1
#
_entry.id   AF-A0A1Y5F890-F1
#
_cell.length_a   1.000
_cell.length_b   1.000
_cell.length_c   1.000
_cell.angle_alpha   90.00
_cell.angle_beta   90.00
_cell.angle_gamma   90.00
#
_symmetry.space_group_name_H-M   'P 1'
#
loop_
_entity.id
_entity.type
_entity.pdbx_description
1 polymer ?
#
loop_
_entity_poly.entity_id
_entity_poly.type
_entity_poly.pdbx_seq_one_letter_code
_entity_poly.pdbx_strand_id
1 'polypeptide(L)' 'MNILYMLIPLALLLGFFFVISFIWATRGGQFDDLDTPAARIVIDDENLIININSNNFKTVKKEIT' A
#
# COMPACT_ATOMS: atom_id res chain seq x y z
N MET A 1 6.87 48.74 -14.99
CA MET A 1 6.64 48.15 -13.65
C MET A 1 5.17 47.74 -13.48
N ASN A 2 4.65 46.87 -14.35
CA ASN A 2 3.24 46.42 -14.32
C ASN A 2 3.12 44.89 -14.19
N ILE A 3 4.12 44.15 -14.69
CA ILE A 3 4.12 42.70 -14.70
C ILE A 3 4.07 42.09 -13.31
N LEU A 4 4.63 42.78 -12.30
CA LEU A 4 4.66 42.31 -10.92
C LEU A 4 3.25 42.16 -10.34
N TYR A 5 2.33 43.07 -10.70
CA TYR A 5 0.92 43.00 -10.26
C TYR A 5 0.17 41.81 -10.86
N MET A 6 0.62 41.29 -12.00
CA MET A 6 0.04 40.10 -12.63
C MET A 6 0.72 38.82 -12.13
N LEU A 7 2.02 38.89 -11.83
CA LEU A 7 2.83 37.74 -11.42
C LEU A 7 2.59 37.33 -9.96
N ILE A 8 2.37 38.30 -9.05
CA ILE A 8 2.07 38.03 -7.63
C ILE A 8 0.81 37.16 -7.47
N PRO A 9 -0.37 37.53 -8.02
CA PRO A 9 -1.57 36.71 -7.86
C PRO A 9 -1.45 35.37 -8.57
N LEU A 10 -0.74 35.31 -9.72
CA LEU A 10 -0.51 34.06 -10.44
C LEU A 10 0.35 33.08 -9.61
N ALA A 11 1.41 33.57 -8.98
CA ALA A 11 2.26 32.77 -8.11
C ALA A 11 1.52 32.30 -6.85
N LEU A 12 0.70 33.16 -6.24
CA LEU A 12 -0.16 32.79 -5.11
C LEU A 12 -1.15 31.68 -5.50
N LEU A 13 -1.78 31.79 -6.67
CA LEU A 13 -2.73 30.80 -7.18
C LEU A 13 -2.03 29.45 -7.43
N LEU A 14 -0.84 29.47 -8.05
CA LEU A 14 -0.02 28.28 -8.24
C LEU A 14 0.39 27.65 -6.90
N GLY A 15 0.81 28.46 -5.93
CA GLY A 15 1.17 27.97 -4.59
C GLY A 15 -0.02 27.30 -3.89
N PHE A 16 -1.20 27.93 -3.96
CA PHE A 16 -2.42 27.38 -3.39
C PHE A 16 -2.83 26.07 -4.07
N PHE A 17 -2.69 26.00 -5.40
CA PHE A 17 -2.93 24.79 -6.19
C PHE A 17 -2.03 23.65 -5.72
N PHE A 18 -0.72 23.89 -5.57
CA PHE A 18 0.22 22.88 -5.07
C PHE A 18 -0.14 22.37 -3.67
N VAL A 19 -0.50 23.27 -2.75
CA VAL A 19 -0.89 22.88 -1.38
C VAL A 19 -2.16 22.02 -1.38
N ILE A 20 -3.18 22.41 -2.14
CA ILE A 20 -4.43 21.64 -2.24
C ILE A 20 -4.17 20.28 -2.88
N SER A 21 -3.42 20.24 -3.99
CA SER A 21 -3.07 18.99 -4.66
C SER A 21 -2.26 18.06 -3.75
N PHE A 22 -1.32 18.61 -2.97
CA PHE A 22 -0.54 17.86 -2.01
C PHE A 22 -1.41 17.27 -0.89
N ILE A 23 -2.32 18.06 -0.32
CA ILE A 23 -3.26 17.57 0.70
C ILE A 23 -4.19 16.49 0.12
N TRP A 24 -4.69 16.68 -1.11
CA TRP A 24 -5.55 15.69 -1.75
C TRP A 24 -4.81 14.38 -2.02
N ALA A 25 -3.58 14.46 -2.54
CA ALA A 25 -2.74 13.29 -2.81
C ALA A 25 -2.39 12.52 -1.52
N THR A 26 -2.06 13.25 -0.44
CA THR A 26 -1.70 12.63 0.84
C THR A 26 -2.89 12.00 1.57
N ARG A 27 -4.10 12.54 1.39
CA ARG A 27 -5.35 11.98 1.94
C ARG A 27 -5.81 10.70 1.24
N GLY A 28 -5.20 10.31 0.12
CA GLY A 28 -5.57 9.11 -0.65
C GLY A 28 -5.31 7.77 0.04
N GLY A 29 -4.92 7.74 1.32
CA GLY A 29 -4.80 6.49 2.11
C GLY A 29 -3.68 5.54 1.66
N GLN A 30 -2.90 5.90 0.64
CA GLN A 30 -1.82 5.06 0.10
C GLN A 30 -0.66 4.80 1.07
N PHE A 31 -0.60 5.52 2.19
CA PHE A 31 0.40 5.31 3.23
C PHE A 31 0.00 4.26 4.27
N ASP A 32 -1.25 3.80 4.26
CA ASP A 32 -1.76 2.81 5.23
C ASP A 32 -1.41 1.37 4.82
N ASP A 33 -1.01 1.16 3.56
CA ASP A 33 -0.70 -0.17 3.01
C ASP A 33 0.82 -0.42 2.87
N LEU A 34 1.64 0.28 3.66
CA LEU A 34 3.09 0.04 3.73
C LEU A 34 3.46 -1.20 4.56
N ASP A 35 2.58 -1.62 5.48
CA ASP A 35 2.83 -2.72 6.41
C ASP A 35 2.35 -4.09 5.88
N THR A 36 1.27 -4.11 5.09
CA THR A 36 0.63 -5.34 4.61
C THR A 36 1.41 -6.15 3.57
N PRO A 37 2.15 -5.57 2.59
CA PRO A 37 2.70 -6.37 1.48
C PRO A 37 3.83 -7.30 1.91
N ALA A 38 4.67 -6.90 2.88
CA ALA A 38 5.76 -7.74 3.39
C ALA A 38 5.25 -8.87 4.30
N ALA A 39 4.23 -8.60 5.12
CA ALA A 39 3.64 -9.60 6.01
C ALA A 39 2.92 -10.72 5.25
N ARG A 40 2.32 -10.42 4.10
CA ARG A 40 1.56 -11.39 3.29
C ARG A 40 2.43 -12.52 2.75
N ILE A 41 3.66 -12.22 2.31
CA ILE A 41 4.60 -13.22 1.78
C ILE A 41 5.05 -14.23 2.85
N VAL A 42 5.36 -13.76 4.06
CA VAL A 42 5.85 -14.63 5.14
C VAL A 42 4.74 -15.54 5.67
N ILE A 43 3.51 -15.02 5.77
CA ILE A 43 2.34 -15.79 6.23
C ILE A 43 1.91 -16.83 5.19
N ASP A 44 1.96 -16.50 3.90
CA ASP A 44 1.62 -17.45 2.82
C ASP A 44 2.60 -18.63 2.78
N ASP A 45 3.90 -18.40 2.99
CA ASP A 45 4.91 -19.47 3.05
C ASP A 45 4.66 -20.43 4.24
N GLU A 46 4.30 -19.92 5.42
CA GLU A 46 3.98 -20.77 6.59
C GLU A 46 2.72 -21.62 6.36
N ASN A 47 1.68 -21.02 5.77
CA ASN A 47 0.43 -21.72 5.44
C ASN A 47 0.65 -22.84 4.41
N LEU A 48 1.55 -22.65 3.44
CA LEU A 48 1.92 -23.68 2.47
C LEU A 48 2.61 -24.87 3.15
N ILE A 49 3.52 -24.63 4.09
CA ILE A 49 4.24 -25.68 4.83
C ILE A 49 3.27 -26.49 5.71
N ILE A 50 2.32 -25.83 6.38
CA ILE A 50 1.29 -26.49 7.22
C ILE A 50 0.37 -27.36 6.37
N ASN A 51 -0.06 -26.86 5.19
CA ASN A 51 -0.96 -27.60 4.30
C ASN A 51 -0.29 -28.87 3.72
N ILE A 52 0.97 -28.77 3.28
CA ILE A 52 1.76 -29.92 2.79
C ILE A 52 1.87 -31.00 3.86
N ASN A 53 2.22 -30.63 5.10
CA ASN A 53 2.40 -31.59 6.19
C ASN A 53 1.08 -32.28 6.60
N SER A 54 -0.02 -31.52 6.66
CA SER A 54 -1.36 -32.05 6.97
C SER A 54 -1.84 -33.07 5.94
N ASN A 55 -1.59 -32.83 4.64
CA ASN A 55 -1.99 -33.75 3.57
C ASN A 55 -1.20 -35.05 3.64
N ASN A 56 0.11 -34.97 3.86
CA ASN A 56 0.95 -36.17 4.01
C ASN A 56 0.50 -37.03 5.20
N PHE A 57 0.21 -36.42 6.35
CA PHE A 57 -0.24 -37.14 7.54
C PHE A 57 -1.62 -37.79 7.36
N LYS A 58 -2.58 -37.11 6.71
CA LYS A 58 -3.90 -37.70 6.38
C LYS A 58 -3.78 -38.88 5.43
N THR A 59 -2.88 -38.80 4.46
CA THR A 59 -2.69 -39.85 3.45
C THR A 59 -2.08 -41.10 4.08
N VAL A 60 -1.03 -40.93 4.89
CA VAL A 60 -0.39 -42.03 5.64
C VAL A 60 -1.37 -42.69 6.61
N LYS A 61 -2.15 -41.90 7.36
CA LYS A 61 -3.12 -42.47 8.32
C LYS A 61 -4.24 -43.29 7.65
N LYS A 62 -4.62 -42.93 6.43
CA LYS A 62 -5.63 -43.65 5.63
C LYS A 62 -5.08 -44.96 5.06
N GLU A 63 -3.78 -45.07 4.85
CA GLU A 63 -3.14 -46.29 4.33
C GLU A 63 -2.92 -47.35 5.44
N ILE A 64 -2.87 -46.92 6.70
CA ILE A 64 -2.66 -47.79 7.87
C ILE A 64 -3.99 -48.22 8.53
N THR A 65 -5.14 -47.69 8.09
CA THR A 65 -6.48 -48.04 8.59
C THR A 65 -7.25 -48.80 7.52
#